data_AF-A0A166WNP7-F1
#
_entry.id   AF-A0A166WNP7-F1
#
_cell.length_a   1.000
_cell.length_b   1.000
_cell.length_c   1.000
_cell.angle_alpha   90.00
_cell.angle_beta   90.00
_cell.angle_gamma   90.00
#
_symmetry.space_group_name_H-M   'P 1'
#
loop_
_entity.id
_entity.type
_entity.pdbx_description
1 polymer ?
#
loop_
_entity_poly.entity_id
_entity_poly.type
_entity_poly.pdbx_seq_one_letter_code
_entity_poly.pdbx_strand_id
1 'polypeptide(L)'
;AGQTYGDGQTFMDLFNTDCYTGQRANNVYYPFCTKGDWEMGSWLLQSGLSMCAINDFLKLEKVQTKELGLSFRSAEELRNRAEMLPQGPQWKCKPWKLTHPTKPPVKLFYRDRIECLCALFGNPLFSDAMHYTPFREFQTAAKLVCVYEEWMSANRSWHIQSKIPVGATLLGTILSSDKTNIS
;
A
#
# COMPACT_ATOMS: atom_id res chain seq x y z
N ALA A 1 -2.96 -7.54 -28.55
CA ALA A 1 -2.70 -7.74 -27.11
C ALA A 1 -1.95 -6.52 -26.59
N GLY A 2 -2.10 -6.17 -25.32
CA GLY A 2 -1.59 -4.92 -24.73
C GLY A 2 -0.09 -4.73 -24.94
N GLN A 3 0.29 -3.49 -25.18
CA GLN A 3 1.67 -3.03 -25.29
C GLN A 3 1.93 -2.07 -24.13
N THR A 4 3.11 -2.16 -23.53
CA THR A 4 3.59 -1.19 -22.56
C THR A 4 4.08 0.04 -23.32
N TYR A 5 3.58 1.23 -22.97
CA TYR A 5 3.99 2.49 -23.58
C TYR A 5 4.78 3.31 -22.56
N GLY A 6 6.12 3.25 -22.68
CA GLY A 6 7.04 3.95 -21.79
C GLY A 6 6.95 3.50 -20.33
N ASP A 7 7.59 4.28 -19.46
CA ASP A 7 7.60 4.06 -18.03
C ASP A 7 6.65 5.04 -17.34
N GLY A 8 5.77 4.49 -16.49
CA GLY A 8 4.95 5.30 -15.59
C GLY A 8 5.76 5.75 -14.39
N GLN A 9 5.40 6.88 -13.80
CA GLN A 9 6.01 7.34 -12.56
C GLN A 9 5.75 6.33 -11.44
N THR A 10 6.81 5.82 -10.83
CA THR A 10 6.72 4.87 -9.71
C THR A 10 6.63 5.60 -8.37
N PHE A 11 6.26 4.86 -7.33
CA PHE A 11 6.36 5.31 -5.95
C PHE A 11 7.78 5.74 -5.59
N MET A 12 8.80 5.02 -6.08
CA MET A 12 10.20 5.38 -5.83
C MET A 12 10.58 6.68 -6.53
N ASP A 13 10.06 6.94 -7.72
CA ASP A 13 10.29 8.22 -8.42
C ASP A 13 9.66 9.38 -7.65
N LEU A 14 8.43 9.20 -7.16
CA LEU A 14 7.76 10.19 -6.29
C LEU A 14 8.53 10.40 -4.99
N PHE A 15 8.97 9.33 -4.35
CA PHE A 15 9.77 9.38 -3.12
C PHE A 15 11.10 10.12 -3.33
N ASN A 16 11.74 9.93 -4.48
CA ASN A 16 13.01 10.57 -4.82
C ASN A 16 12.88 11.99 -5.38
N THR A 17 11.65 12.51 -5.52
CA THR A 17 11.38 13.86 -6.05
C THR A 17 10.56 14.72 -5.10
N ASP A 18 10.29 14.24 -3.88
CA ASP A 18 9.54 15.00 -2.87
C ASP A 18 10.38 16.13 -2.25
N CYS A 19 9.74 16.92 -1.37
CA CYS A 19 10.38 18.04 -0.68
C CYS A 19 11.52 17.64 0.27
N TYR A 20 11.72 16.34 0.54
CA TYR A 20 12.78 15.81 1.40
C TYR A 20 13.93 15.17 0.64
N THR A 21 13.92 15.23 -0.70
CA THR A 21 14.96 14.69 -1.57
C THR A 21 16.37 15.17 -1.17
N GLY A 22 16.52 16.46 -0.86
CA GLY A 22 17.82 17.05 -0.47
C GLY A 22 18.36 16.49 0.85
N GLN A 23 17.49 16.20 1.81
CA GLN A 23 17.83 15.57 3.08
C GLN A 23 18.18 14.10 2.86
N ARG A 24 17.43 13.40 2.00
CA ARG A 24 17.66 11.98 1.68
C ARG A 24 18.94 11.73 0.90
N ALA A 25 19.42 12.71 0.14
CA ALA A 25 20.73 12.65 -0.52
C ALA A 25 21.88 12.48 0.50
N ASN A 26 21.78 13.10 1.67
CA ASN A 26 22.78 12.99 2.74
C ASN A 26 22.45 11.85 3.73
N ASN A 27 21.17 11.54 3.91
CA ASN A 27 20.69 10.53 4.84
C ASN A 27 19.49 9.78 4.28
N VAL A 28 19.73 8.58 3.74
CA VAL A 28 18.70 7.70 3.15
C VAL A 28 17.58 7.35 4.14
N TYR A 29 17.83 7.44 5.45
CA TYR A 29 16.83 7.14 6.50
C TYR A 29 15.98 8.33 6.91
N TYR A 30 16.20 9.52 6.34
CA TYR A 30 15.38 10.70 6.65
C TYR A 30 13.89 10.41 6.44
N PRO A 31 13.02 10.70 7.44
CA PRO A 31 13.19 11.68 8.52
C PRO A 31 14.00 11.21 9.73
N PHE A 32 14.30 9.92 9.86
CA PHE A 32 15.09 9.38 10.96
C PHE A 32 16.57 9.73 10.81
N CYS A 33 17.30 9.83 11.92
CA CYS A 33 18.70 10.24 11.93
C CYS A 33 19.65 9.18 11.39
N THR A 34 19.35 7.90 11.65
CA THR A 34 20.21 6.76 11.29
C THR A 34 19.36 5.52 10.97
N LYS A 35 20.00 4.48 10.44
CA LYS A 35 19.37 3.17 10.26
C LYS A 35 18.78 2.62 11.57
N GLY A 36 19.53 2.67 12.66
CA GLY A 36 19.08 2.14 13.96
C GLY A 36 17.89 2.90 14.54
N ASP A 37 17.87 4.23 14.35
CA ASP A 37 16.74 5.08 14.72
C ASP A 37 15.49 4.73 13.91
N TRP A 38 15.63 4.52 12.59
CA TRP A 38 14.53 4.04 11.75
C TRP A 38 14.06 2.62 12.12
N GLU A 39 14.97 1.67 12.37
CA GLU A 39 14.64 0.29 12.75
C GLU A 39 13.82 0.27 14.05
N MET A 40 14.23 1.06 15.05
CA MET A 40 13.49 1.18 16.31
C MET A 40 12.12 1.83 16.09
N GLY A 41 12.05 2.94 15.35
CA GLY A 41 10.79 3.62 15.06
C GLY A 41 9.81 2.74 14.28
N SER A 42 10.29 2.05 13.25
CA SER A 42 9.54 1.11 12.42
C SER A 42 8.97 -0.04 13.26
N TRP A 43 9.80 -0.64 14.10
CA TRP A 43 9.36 -1.72 14.98
C TRP A 43 8.30 -1.25 15.97
N LEU A 44 8.51 -0.09 16.63
CA LEU A 44 7.54 0.47 17.58
C LEU A 44 6.17 0.72 16.90
N LEU A 45 6.16 1.28 15.70
CA LEU A 45 4.92 1.52 14.94
C LEU A 45 4.20 0.22 14.53
N GLN A 46 4.93 -0.86 14.30
CA GLN A 46 4.38 -2.16 13.87
C GLN A 46 4.10 -3.13 15.02
N SER A 47 4.56 -2.82 16.23
CA SER A 47 4.47 -3.70 17.41
C SER A 47 3.04 -3.92 17.96
N GLY A 48 2.08 -3.08 17.56
CA GLY A 48 0.73 -3.08 18.13
C GLY A 48 0.63 -2.46 19.54
N LEU A 49 1.72 -1.88 20.06
CA LEU A 49 1.72 -1.15 21.32
C LEU A 49 0.85 0.11 21.26
N SER A 50 0.18 0.42 22.36
CA SER A 50 -0.53 1.69 22.50
C SER A 50 0.44 2.87 22.55
N MET A 51 -0.02 4.08 22.21
CA MET A 51 0.81 5.29 22.33
C MET A 51 1.34 5.49 23.76
N CYS A 52 0.54 5.16 24.78
CA CYS A 52 0.96 5.23 26.17
C CYS A 52 2.10 4.25 26.46
N ALA A 53 2.00 3.00 26.02
CA ALA A 53 3.05 2.00 26.21
C ALA A 53 4.36 2.40 25.49
N ILE A 54 4.25 2.96 24.28
CA ILE A 54 5.42 3.51 23.55
C ILE A 54 6.04 4.67 24.34
N ASN A 55 5.23 5.60 24.87
CA ASN A 55 5.74 6.69 25.70
C ASN A 55 6.44 6.19 26.96
N ASP A 56 5.91 5.16 27.62
CA ASP A 56 6.53 4.60 28.83
C ASP A 56 7.84 3.86 28.50
N PHE A 57 7.89 3.17 27.35
CA PHE A 57 9.14 2.61 26.83
C PHE A 57 10.19 3.69 26.56
N LEU A 58 9.80 4.80 25.91
CA LEU A 58 10.72 5.90 25.60
C LEU A 58 11.22 6.66 26.83
N LYS A 59 10.51 6.56 27.96
CA LYS A 59 10.95 7.11 29.26
C LYS A 59 12.00 6.26 29.96
N LEU A 60 12.23 5.01 29.57
CA LEU A 60 13.23 4.16 30.21
C LEU A 60 14.61 4.81 30.13
N GLU A 61 15.33 4.84 31.25
CA GLU A 61 16.63 5.54 31.37
C GLU A 61 17.62 5.08 30.28
N LYS A 62 17.70 3.78 30.02
CA LYS A 62 18.55 3.22 28.97
C LYS A 62 18.16 3.70 27.57
N VAL A 63 16.87 3.89 27.30
CA VAL A 63 16.36 4.36 26.00
C VAL A 63 16.60 5.86 25.80
N GLN A 64 16.57 6.64 26.88
CA GLN A 64 16.84 8.08 26.82
C GLN A 64 18.30 8.45 26.56
N THR A 65 19.24 7.50 26.69
CA THR A 65 20.67 7.74 26.51
C THR A 65 20.99 8.35 25.15
N LYS A 66 21.97 9.25 25.13
CA LYS A 66 22.45 9.87 23.88
C LYS A 66 23.04 8.85 22.90
N GLU A 67 23.49 7.71 23.40
CA GLU A 67 24.08 6.62 22.62
C GLU A 67 23.09 6.00 21.63
N LEU A 68 21.80 5.90 22.00
CA LEU A 68 20.77 5.42 21.08
C LEU A 68 20.43 6.42 19.96
N GLY A 69 20.69 7.72 20.17
CA GLY A 69 20.56 8.73 19.12
C GLY A 69 19.16 8.84 18.50
N LEU A 70 18.10 8.47 19.23
CA LEU A 70 16.73 8.49 18.71
C LEU A 70 16.30 9.90 18.32
N SER A 71 15.63 10.00 17.17
CA SER A 71 15.15 11.26 16.63
C SER A 71 13.79 11.69 17.20
N PHE A 72 13.16 10.84 18.01
CA PHE A 72 11.87 11.05 18.65
C PHE A 72 11.95 10.74 20.16
N ARG A 73 11.16 11.47 20.95
CA ARG A 73 11.04 11.34 22.42
C ARG A 73 9.65 10.93 22.89
N SER A 74 8.68 10.92 21.98
CA SER A 74 7.32 10.48 22.26
C SER A 74 6.75 9.67 21.10
N ALA A 75 5.69 8.92 21.39
CA ALA A 75 4.90 8.20 20.38
C ALA A 75 4.28 9.16 19.35
N GLU A 76 3.96 10.39 19.77
CA GLU A 76 3.45 11.45 18.90
C GLU A 76 4.53 11.93 17.93
N GLU A 77 5.72 12.25 18.41
CA GLU A 77 6.85 12.63 17.56
C GLU A 77 7.22 11.52 16.57
N LEU A 78 7.21 10.27 17.02
CA LEU A 78 7.45 9.11 16.15
C LEU A 78 6.40 9.03 15.02
N ARG A 79 5.12 9.24 15.33
CA ARG A 79 4.05 9.25 14.32
C ARG A 79 4.16 10.43 13.37
N ASN A 80 4.41 11.64 13.87
CA ASN A 80 4.60 12.82 13.04
C ASN A 80 5.75 12.62 12.05
N ARG A 81 6.84 11.97 12.48
CA ARG A 81 7.93 11.58 11.57
C ARG A 81 7.49 10.57 10.54
N ALA A 82 6.76 9.53 10.93
CA ALA A 82 6.22 8.55 9.98
C ALA A 82 5.30 9.20 8.94
N GLU A 83 4.51 10.21 9.34
CA GLU A 83 3.62 10.97 8.46
C GLU A 83 4.37 11.87 7.45
N MET A 84 5.66 12.15 7.66
CA MET A 84 6.51 12.83 6.67
C MET A 84 6.92 11.91 5.51
N LEU A 85 6.78 10.59 5.66
CA LEU A 85 7.00 9.65 4.58
C LEU A 85 5.85 9.74 3.56
N PRO A 86 6.09 9.45 2.26
CA PRO A 86 5.03 9.51 1.27
C PRO A 86 3.84 8.65 1.66
N GLN A 87 2.68 9.30 1.63
CA GLN A 87 1.44 8.69 2.06
C GLN A 87 0.89 7.75 0.98
N GLY A 88 0.39 6.60 1.42
CA GLY A 88 -0.41 5.72 0.57
C GLY A 88 -1.85 6.22 0.38
N PRO A 89 -2.69 5.42 -0.29
CA PRO A 89 -4.12 5.72 -0.46
C PRO A 89 -4.80 5.92 0.91
N GLN A 90 -5.50 7.04 1.06
CA GLN A 90 -6.02 7.48 2.36
C GLN A 90 -7.32 6.77 2.74
N TRP A 91 -7.45 6.48 4.03
CA TRP A 91 -8.72 5.97 4.57
C TRP A 91 -9.77 7.07 4.59
N LYS A 92 -10.94 6.76 4.04
CA LYS A 92 -12.14 7.60 4.03
C LYS A 92 -13.21 6.91 4.87
N CYS A 93 -13.98 7.68 5.61
CA CYS A 93 -15.10 7.19 6.42
C CYS A 93 -16.38 7.91 6.01
N LYS A 94 -17.45 7.16 5.76
CA LYS A 94 -18.78 7.74 5.49
C LYS A 94 -19.90 6.97 6.20
N PRO A 95 -21.00 7.65 6.59
CA PRO A 95 -22.20 6.95 7.03
C PRO A 95 -22.70 5.99 5.95
N TRP A 96 -23.04 4.76 6.35
CA TRP A 96 -23.60 3.75 5.46
C TRP A 96 -25.09 3.57 5.75
N LYS A 97 -25.93 3.93 4.78
CA LYS A 97 -27.39 3.80 4.92
C LYS A 97 -27.79 2.35 4.71
N LEU A 98 -28.42 1.76 5.72
CA LEU A 98 -28.99 0.43 5.67
C LEU A 98 -30.50 0.51 5.45
N THR A 99 -31.05 -0.48 4.75
CA THR A 99 -32.50 -0.63 4.57
C THR A 99 -33.21 -0.93 5.89
N HIS A 100 -32.51 -1.56 6.84
CA HIS A 100 -33.04 -1.90 8.16
C HIS A 100 -32.33 -1.09 9.26
N PRO A 101 -33.07 -0.61 10.28
CA PRO A 101 -32.49 0.20 11.34
C PRO A 101 -31.53 -0.63 12.21
N THR A 102 -30.33 -0.10 12.45
CA THR A 102 -29.38 -0.61 13.43
C THR A 102 -29.31 0.32 14.64
N LYS A 103 -29.00 -0.22 15.83
CA LYS A 103 -28.88 0.59 17.06
C LYS A 103 -27.79 1.68 16.92
N PRO A 104 -26.52 1.33 16.61
CA PRO A 104 -25.55 2.34 16.20
C PRO A 104 -25.62 2.58 14.68
N PRO A 105 -25.35 3.81 14.21
CA PRO A 105 -25.17 4.09 12.78
C PRO A 105 -23.94 3.34 12.26
N VAL A 106 -24.09 2.62 11.15
CA VAL A 106 -22.99 1.91 10.51
C VAL A 106 -22.14 2.90 9.71
N LYS A 107 -20.81 2.78 9.84
CA LYS A 107 -19.82 3.56 9.09
C LYS A 107 -19.09 2.63 8.13
N LEU A 108 -18.93 3.07 6.88
CA LEU A 108 -18.05 2.41 5.92
C LEU A 108 -16.70 3.10 5.95
N PHE A 109 -15.67 2.34 6.25
CA PHE A 109 -14.27 2.70 6.03
C PHE A 109 -13.83 2.12 4.69
N TYR A 110 -13.24 2.95 3.83
CA TYR A 110 -12.80 2.54 2.50
C TYR A 110 -11.63 3.41 2.03
N ARG A 111 -10.89 2.94 1.04
CA ARG A 111 -9.92 3.73 0.29
C ARG A 111 -10.46 4.01 -1.11
N ASP A 112 -9.99 5.07 -1.73
CA ASP A 112 -10.34 5.33 -3.13
C ASP A 112 -9.75 4.22 -4.01
N ARG A 113 -10.60 3.61 -4.83
CA ARG A 113 -10.20 2.48 -5.67
C ARG A 113 -9.14 2.88 -6.71
N ILE A 114 -9.21 4.09 -7.25
CA ILE A 114 -8.26 4.56 -8.25
C ILE A 114 -6.92 4.86 -7.57
N GLU A 115 -6.93 5.54 -6.41
CA GLU A 115 -5.71 5.76 -5.62
C GLU A 115 -5.03 4.42 -5.26
N CYS A 116 -5.80 3.41 -4.84
CA CYS A 116 -5.28 2.07 -4.57
C CYS A 116 -4.64 1.41 -5.80
N LEU A 117 -5.31 1.48 -6.95
CA LEU A 117 -4.77 0.93 -8.20
C LEU A 117 -3.49 1.65 -8.61
N CYS A 118 -3.45 2.99 -8.55
CA CYS A 118 -2.25 3.77 -8.83
C CYS A 118 -1.10 3.39 -7.89
N ALA A 119 -1.36 3.21 -6.59
CA ALA A 119 -0.35 2.82 -5.62
C ALA A 119 0.20 1.40 -5.87
N LEU A 120 -0.65 0.46 -6.27
CA LEU A 120 -0.22 -0.90 -6.63
C LEU A 120 0.62 -0.90 -7.90
N PHE A 121 0.18 -0.19 -8.95
CA PHE A 121 0.90 -0.10 -10.23
C PHE A 121 2.21 0.67 -10.12
N GLY A 122 2.25 1.68 -9.26
CA GLY A 122 3.46 2.45 -9.00
C GLY A 122 4.47 1.73 -8.11
N ASN A 123 4.14 0.56 -7.53
CA ASN A 123 5.07 -0.15 -6.66
C ASN A 123 5.96 -1.11 -7.48
N PRO A 124 7.29 -0.85 -7.52
CA PRO A 124 8.21 -1.68 -8.31
C PRO A 124 8.25 -3.14 -7.87
N LEU A 125 7.90 -3.46 -6.62
CA LEU A 125 7.89 -4.83 -6.11
C LEU A 125 6.87 -5.74 -6.81
N PHE A 126 5.87 -5.16 -7.48
CA PHE A 126 4.85 -5.91 -8.21
C PHE A 126 5.08 -5.94 -9.73
N SER A 127 6.15 -5.30 -10.23
CA SER A 127 6.42 -5.19 -11.67
C SER A 127 6.41 -6.54 -12.39
N ASP A 128 7.05 -7.55 -11.80
CA ASP A 128 7.14 -8.91 -12.37
C ASP A 128 5.89 -9.78 -12.09
N ALA A 129 4.98 -9.32 -11.21
CA ALA A 129 3.80 -10.08 -10.79
C ALA A 129 2.51 -9.62 -11.47
N MET A 130 2.54 -8.51 -12.22
CA MET A 130 1.35 -7.92 -12.85
C MET A 130 1.18 -8.38 -14.30
N HIS A 131 0.00 -8.95 -14.60
CA HIS A 131 -0.39 -9.32 -15.97
C HIS A 131 -1.33 -8.28 -16.58
N TYR A 132 -0.85 -7.57 -17.61
CA TYR A 132 -1.60 -6.51 -18.30
C TYR A 132 -2.36 -6.99 -19.54
N THR A 133 -2.26 -8.27 -19.87
CA THR A 133 -2.95 -8.82 -21.04
C THR A 133 -3.60 -10.14 -20.68
N PRO A 134 -4.81 -10.40 -21.22
CA PRO A 134 -5.37 -11.73 -21.17
C PRO A 134 -4.35 -12.74 -21.71
N PHE A 135 -4.20 -13.86 -21.01
CA PHE A 135 -3.32 -14.93 -21.44
C PHE A 135 -4.10 -16.25 -21.46
N ARG A 136 -3.48 -17.30 -21.98
CA ARG A 136 -4.01 -18.65 -21.91
C ARG A 136 -2.89 -19.57 -21.50
N GLU A 137 -3.12 -20.29 -20.44
CA GLU A 137 -2.21 -21.30 -19.93
C GLU A 137 -2.82 -22.67 -20.17
N PHE A 138 -1.98 -23.63 -20.55
CA PHE A 138 -2.42 -24.98 -20.86
C PHE A 138 -1.51 -25.98 -20.17
N GLN A 139 -2.09 -27.08 -19.67
CA GLN A 139 -1.32 -28.11 -18.96
C GLN A 139 -0.23 -28.76 -19.82
N THR A 140 -0.42 -28.79 -21.13
CA THR A 140 0.50 -29.43 -22.08
C THR A 140 0.58 -28.64 -23.38
N ALA A 141 1.63 -28.91 -24.17
CA ALA A 141 1.81 -28.35 -25.50
C ALA A 141 0.67 -28.69 -26.48
N ALA A 142 -0.10 -29.76 -26.22
CA ALA A 142 -1.28 -30.13 -27.02
C ALA A 142 -2.46 -29.15 -26.85
N LYS A 143 -2.43 -28.25 -25.85
CA LYS A 143 -3.44 -27.21 -25.59
C LYS A 143 -4.88 -27.73 -25.46
N LEU A 144 -5.05 -28.97 -25.01
CA LEU A 144 -6.36 -29.61 -24.85
C LEU A 144 -7.08 -29.17 -23.57
N VAL A 145 -6.31 -28.84 -22.52
CA VAL A 145 -6.84 -28.44 -21.20
C VAL A 145 -6.26 -27.09 -20.83
N CYS A 146 -7.14 -26.08 -20.77
CA CYS A 146 -6.80 -24.74 -20.30
C CYS A 146 -6.76 -24.73 -18.77
N VAL A 147 -5.76 -24.07 -18.22
CA VAL A 147 -5.61 -23.80 -16.79
C VAL A 147 -6.21 -22.42 -16.50
N TYR A 148 -6.96 -22.32 -15.41
CA TYR A 148 -7.62 -21.08 -14.98
C TYR A 148 -7.22 -20.74 -13.54
N GLU A 149 -6.03 -20.19 -13.35
CA GLU A 149 -5.52 -19.79 -12.03
C GLU A 149 -5.85 -18.33 -11.70
N GLU A 150 -5.74 -17.45 -12.69
CA GLU A 150 -5.97 -16.01 -12.54
C GLU A 150 -7.14 -15.52 -13.39
N TRP A 151 -7.78 -14.40 -13.00
CA TRP A 151 -8.86 -13.79 -13.79
C TRP A 151 -8.46 -13.54 -15.25
N MET A 152 -7.19 -13.17 -15.47
CA MET A 152 -6.66 -12.86 -16.80
C MET A 152 -6.48 -14.09 -17.70
N SER A 153 -6.43 -15.30 -17.14
CA SER A 153 -6.37 -16.56 -17.90
C SER A 153 -7.72 -16.98 -18.52
N ALA A 154 -8.83 -16.39 -18.05
CA ALA A 154 -10.17 -16.78 -18.44
C ALA A 154 -10.54 -16.33 -19.87
N ASN A 155 -11.32 -17.12 -20.60
CA ASN A 155 -11.83 -16.71 -21.92
C ASN A 155 -12.66 -15.41 -21.88
N ARG A 156 -13.25 -15.09 -20.71
CA ARG A 156 -14.01 -13.86 -20.52
C ARG A 156 -13.12 -12.61 -20.56
N SER A 157 -11.90 -12.66 -20.05
CA SER A 157 -10.97 -11.52 -20.08
C SER A 157 -10.61 -11.16 -21.53
N TRP A 158 -10.34 -12.16 -22.36
CA TRP A 158 -10.12 -12.02 -23.81
C TRP A 158 -11.29 -11.34 -24.52
N HIS A 159 -12.50 -11.82 -24.26
CA HIS A 159 -13.71 -11.28 -24.88
C HIS A 159 -13.98 -9.81 -24.50
N ILE A 160 -13.69 -9.44 -23.26
CA ILE A 160 -13.82 -8.05 -22.79
C ILE A 160 -12.72 -7.20 -23.43
N GLN A 161 -11.46 -7.66 -23.41
CA GLN A 161 -10.33 -6.94 -23.99
C GLN A 161 -10.49 -6.70 -25.50
N SER A 162 -11.15 -7.59 -26.24
CA SER A 162 -11.45 -7.38 -27.67
C SER A 162 -12.51 -6.30 -27.94
N LYS A 163 -13.26 -5.88 -26.91
CA LYS A 163 -14.35 -4.92 -27.01
C LYS A 163 -13.99 -3.53 -26.48
N ILE A 164 -12.85 -3.38 -25.80
CA ILE A 164 -12.39 -2.07 -25.33
C ILE A 164 -11.55 -1.37 -26.39
N PRO A 165 -11.48 -0.02 -26.38
CA PRO A 165 -10.76 0.75 -27.39
C PRO A 165 -9.28 0.36 -27.53
N VAL A 166 -8.72 0.61 -28.72
CA VAL A 166 -7.27 0.48 -28.94
C VAL A 166 -6.54 1.42 -27.97
N GLY A 167 -5.50 0.89 -27.31
CA GLY A 167 -4.76 1.60 -26.25
C GLY A 167 -5.33 1.43 -24.84
N ALA A 168 -6.52 0.82 -24.68
CA ALA A 168 -7.06 0.49 -23.37
C ALA A 168 -6.69 -0.94 -22.94
N THR A 169 -6.45 -1.12 -21.64
CA THR A 169 -6.12 -2.41 -21.02
C THR A 169 -7.16 -2.80 -19.98
N LEU A 170 -7.63 -4.04 -20.06
CA LEU A 170 -8.48 -4.64 -19.04
C LEU A 170 -7.63 -4.96 -17.80
N LEU A 171 -8.11 -4.51 -16.65
CA LEU A 171 -7.51 -4.81 -15.36
C LEU A 171 -8.47 -5.66 -14.52
N GLY A 172 -8.04 -6.87 -14.15
CA GLY A 172 -8.70 -7.66 -13.12
C GLY A 172 -8.47 -7.04 -11.75
N THR A 173 -9.53 -6.74 -11.00
CA THR A 173 -9.42 -6.19 -9.64
C THR A 173 -10.36 -6.94 -8.71
N ILE A 174 -9.80 -7.48 -7.63
CA ILE A 174 -10.56 -8.12 -6.56
C ILE A 174 -10.70 -7.12 -5.42
N LEU A 175 -11.95 -6.90 -4.98
CA LEU A 175 -12.25 -6.05 -3.83
C LEU A 175 -12.65 -6.94 -2.66
N SER A 176 -11.93 -6.83 -1.55
CA SER A 176 -12.27 -7.49 -0.28
C SER A 176 -13.04 -6.53 0.61
N SER A 177 -14.05 -7.05 1.32
CA SER A 177 -14.75 -6.32 2.38
C SER A 177 -14.91 -7.20 3.60
N ASP A 178 -14.60 -6.69 4.78
CA ASP A 178 -14.86 -7.33 6.07
C ASP A 178 -15.91 -6.55 6.87
N LYS A 179 -16.39 -7.17 7.95
CA LYS A 179 -17.24 -6.51 8.94
C LYS A 179 -16.59 -6.66 10.31
N THR A 180 -16.16 -5.53 10.87
CA THR A 180 -15.64 -5.45 12.22
C THR A 180 -16.68 -4.81 13.16
N ASN A 181 -16.98 -5.48 14.28
CA ASN A 181 -17.72 -4.85 15.38
C ASN A 181 -16.72 -4.13 16.29
N ILE A 182 -16.79 -2.81 16.32
CA ILE A 182 -16.01 -2.00 17.25
C ILE A 182 -16.85 -1.89 18.53
N SER A 183 -16.42 -2.60 19.58
CA SER A 183 -17.01 -2.55 20.93
C SER A 183 -16.53 -1.33 21.70
#